data_AF-A0A9E5YWE1-F1
#
_entry.id   AF-A0A9E5YWE1-F1
#
_cell.length_a   1.000
_cell.length_b   1.000
_cell.length_c   1.000
_cell.angle_alpha   90.00
_cell.angle_beta   90.00
_cell.angle_gamma   90.00
#
_symmetry.space_group_name_H-M   'P 1'
#
loop_
_entity.id
_entity.type
_entity.pdbx_description
1 polymer ?
#
loop_
_entity_poly.entity_id
_entity_poly.type
_entity_poly.pdbx_seq_one_letter_code
_entity_poly.pdbx_strand_id
1 'polypeptide(L)'
;QQLGYVAHIVSGVGAAVGDERDSFVEMCQHSDRVKRFMVMVAYAKRLSSLNTLSAYARLFDPGYWVSRAYSGVEEDRSPSLRKLGRLLNSDPRHESIMRLVHHLREDAIDLHGMLDQLSLKSGKMPDDSRLELDLLHAIRIALMEHIFLLAAQVPEFAPRHDIAPDQVMALVLSMDVPDAVSLLKEVFPADGVASSDAPFNEEATYMPGKPGDT
;
A
#
# COMPACT_ATOMS: atom_id res chain seq x y z
N GLN A 1 11.57 -2.64 -10.68
CA GLN A 1 10.78 -3.51 -9.78
C GLN A 1 10.11 -2.65 -8.72
N GLN A 2 8.79 -2.72 -8.60
CA GLN A 2 8.00 -1.59 -8.13
C GLN A 2 7.94 -1.38 -6.61
N LEU A 3 8.36 -2.32 -5.77
CA LEU A 3 8.15 -2.27 -4.31
C LEU A 3 9.43 -2.42 -3.47
N GLY A 4 10.59 -2.07 -4.04
CA GLY A 4 11.85 -1.96 -3.29
C GLY A 4 12.57 -3.27 -2.98
N TYR A 5 12.04 -4.45 -3.34
CA TYR A 5 12.72 -5.74 -3.17
C TYR A 5 12.90 -6.47 -4.50
N VAL A 6 14.13 -6.92 -4.79
CA VAL A 6 14.49 -7.53 -6.08
C VAL A 6 14.17 -9.04 -6.11
N ALA A 7 12.94 -9.41 -5.73
CA ALA A 7 12.54 -10.80 -5.46
C ALA A 7 12.93 -11.78 -6.58
N HIS A 8 12.70 -11.44 -7.85
CA HIS A 8 13.00 -12.31 -8.99
C HIS A 8 14.48 -12.72 -9.14
N ILE A 9 15.42 -11.97 -8.53
CA ILE A 9 16.85 -12.29 -8.57
C ILE A 9 17.31 -12.91 -7.25
N VAL A 10 16.83 -12.38 -6.11
CA VAL A 10 17.40 -12.75 -4.79
C VAL A 10 16.60 -13.83 -4.07
N SER A 11 15.30 -13.95 -4.34
CA SER A 11 14.41 -14.84 -3.59
C SER A 11 14.71 -16.31 -3.90
N GLY A 12 14.78 -17.12 -2.85
CA GLY A 12 14.93 -18.56 -2.91
C GLY A 12 16.38 -19.02 -3.09
N VAL A 13 17.35 -18.10 -3.28
CA VAL A 13 18.77 -18.48 -3.39
C VAL A 13 19.31 -18.99 -2.07
N GLY A 14 18.90 -18.38 -0.95
CA GLY A 14 19.29 -18.85 0.39
C GLY A 14 18.68 -20.22 0.69
N ALA A 15 17.37 -20.33 0.49
CA ALA A 15 16.62 -21.56 0.72
C ALA A 15 17.07 -22.72 -0.19
N ALA A 16 17.44 -22.46 -1.45
CA ALA A 16 17.88 -23.49 -2.39
C ALA A 16 19.23 -24.12 -2.03
N VAL A 17 20.09 -23.40 -1.32
CA VAL A 17 21.36 -23.97 -0.83
C VAL A 17 21.15 -24.80 0.43
N GLY A 18 20.19 -24.41 1.28
CA GLY A 18 19.80 -25.18 2.46
C GLY A 18 20.99 -25.54 3.36
N ASP A 19 21.04 -26.80 3.76
CA ASP A 19 22.08 -27.34 4.66
C ASP A 19 23.43 -27.60 3.97
N GLU A 20 23.49 -27.60 2.63
CA GLU A 20 24.70 -27.91 1.84
C GLU A 20 25.59 -26.68 1.56
N ARG A 21 25.67 -25.76 2.52
CA ARG A 21 26.39 -24.48 2.36
C ARG A 21 27.85 -24.65 1.96
N ASP A 22 28.57 -25.54 2.64
CA ASP A 22 30.02 -25.71 2.42
C ASP A 22 30.31 -26.22 1.00
N SER A 23 29.53 -27.21 0.54
CA SER A 23 29.59 -27.74 -0.83
C SER A 23 29.28 -26.67 -1.87
N PHE A 24 28.29 -25.81 -1.60
CA PHE A 24 27.95 -24.71 -2.49
C PHE A 24 29.05 -23.65 -2.57
N VAL A 25 29.68 -23.32 -1.43
CA VAL A 25 30.82 -22.39 -1.37
C VAL A 25 32.01 -22.96 -2.14
N GLU A 26 32.32 -24.24 -1.99
CA GLU A 26 33.36 -24.91 -2.77
C GLU A 26 33.06 -24.86 -4.27
N MET A 27 31.82 -25.11 -4.68
CA MET A 27 31.40 -24.97 -6.09
C MET A 27 31.61 -23.54 -6.60
N CYS A 28 31.30 -22.52 -5.80
CA CYS A 28 31.52 -21.12 -6.17
C CYS A 28 33.00 -20.79 -6.39
N GLN A 29 33.92 -21.46 -5.69
CA GLN A 29 35.37 -21.27 -5.86
C GLN A 29 35.89 -21.88 -7.17
N HIS A 30 35.27 -22.96 -7.65
CA HIS A 30 35.71 -23.69 -8.84
C HIS A 30 34.94 -23.33 -10.12
N SER A 31 33.85 -22.54 -10.02
CA SER A 31 33.00 -22.18 -11.16
C SER A 31 32.85 -20.68 -11.35
N ASP A 32 33.52 -20.14 -12.37
CA ASP A 32 33.41 -18.73 -12.76
C ASP A 32 31.98 -18.31 -13.08
N ARG A 33 31.17 -19.22 -13.63
CA ARG A 33 29.77 -18.96 -13.96
C ARG A 33 28.94 -18.72 -12.69
N VAL A 34 29.07 -19.61 -11.71
CA VAL A 34 28.36 -19.49 -10.43
C VAL A 34 28.84 -18.25 -9.68
N LYS A 35 30.15 -17.99 -9.68
CA LYS A 35 30.73 -16.79 -9.06
C LYS A 35 30.14 -15.50 -9.65
N ARG A 36 30.05 -15.37 -10.98
CA ARG A 36 29.44 -14.20 -11.64
C ARG A 36 27.95 -14.06 -11.29
N PHE A 37 27.22 -15.17 -11.24
CA PHE A 37 25.83 -15.16 -10.80
C PHE A 37 25.70 -14.66 -9.35
N MET A 38 26.52 -15.16 -8.43
CA MET A 38 26.50 -14.72 -7.03
C MET A 38 26.90 -13.25 -6.85
N VAL A 39 27.79 -12.71 -7.68
CA VAL A 39 28.09 -11.26 -7.71
C VAL A 39 26.85 -10.45 -8.11
N MET A 40 26.10 -10.91 -9.12
CA MET A 40 24.84 -10.27 -9.52
C MET A 40 23.80 -10.34 -8.39
N VAL A 41 23.66 -11.50 -7.73
CA VAL A 41 22.76 -11.68 -6.58
C VAL A 41 23.16 -10.75 -5.43
N ALA A 42 24.45 -10.63 -5.12
CA ALA A 42 24.95 -9.73 -4.08
C ALA A 42 24.61 -8.26 -4.38
N TYR A 43 24.80 -7.84 -5.64
CA TYR A 43 24.45 -6.50 -6.09
C TYR A 43 22.93 -6.24 -6.00
N ALA A 44 22.11 -7.18 -6.47
CA ALA A 44 20.65 -7.12 -6.36
C ALA A 44 20.19 -7.06 -4.90
N LYS A 45 20.82 -7.84 -4.01
CA LYS A 45 20.53 -7.85 -2.58
C LYS A 45 20.85 -6.51 -1.93
N ARG A 46 21.95 -5.86 -2.33
CA ARG A 46 22.33 -4.52 -1.85
C ARG A 46 21.30 -3.46 -2.21
N LEU A 47 20.66 -3.58 -3.38
CA LEU A 47 19.58 -2.68 -3.82
C LEU A 47 18.20 -3.01 -3.20
N SER A 48 18.09 -4.13 -2.49
CA SER A 48 16.81 -4.68 -2.02
C SER A 48 16.50 -4.34 -0.56
N SER A 49 15.23 -4.04 -0.29
CA SER A 49 14.70 -3.64 1.01
C SER A 49 13.40 -4.32 1.36
N LEU A 50 13.45 -5.23 2.32
CA LEU A 50 12.22 -5.76 2.90
C LEU A 50 11.53 -4.74 3.81
N ASN A 51 12.27 -3.77 4.36
CA ASN A 51 11.69 -2.68 5.14
C ASN A 51 10.83 -1.76 4.28
N THR A 52 11.26 -1.48 3.04
CA THR A 52 10.46 -0.72 2.08
C THR A 52 9.17 -1.46 1.73
N LEU A 53 9.24 -2.78 1.50
CA LEU A 53 8.04 -3.58 1.25
C LEU A 53 7.08 -3.59 2.46
N SER A 54 7.61 -3.72 3.69
CA SER A 54 6.82 -3.55 4.92
C SER A 54 6.19 -2.16 5.05
N ALA A 55 6.91 -1.10 4.64
CA ALA A 55 6.38 0.26 4.66
C ALA A 55 5.20 0.43 3.69
N TYR A 56 5.26 -0.15 2.49
CA TYR A 56 4.10 -0.21 1.59
C TYR A 56 2.94 -1.01 2.19
N ALA A 57 3.22 -2.14 2.86
CA ALA A 57 2.18 -2.95 3.53
C ALA A 57 1.44 -2.17 4.62
N ARG A 58 2.13 -1.25 5.30
CA ARG A 58 1.58 -0.42 6.38
C ARG A 58 0.49 0.56 5.90
N LEU A 59 0.46 0.91 4.61
CA LEU A 59 -0.64 1.69 4.02
C LEU A 59 -1.99 0.98 4.12
N PHE A 60 -1.98 -0.35 4.18
CA PHE A 60 -3.16 -1.20 4.28
C PHE A 60 -3.41 -1.71 5.70
N ASP A 61 -2.64 -1.25 6.69
CA ASP A 61 -2.83 -1.59 8.09
C ASP A 61 -3.91 -0.67 8.70
N PRO A 62 -5.07 -1.21 9.14
CA PRO A 62 -6.08 -0.38 9.82
C PRO A 62 -5.55 0.24 11.12
N GLY A 63 -4.67 -0.46 11.84
CA GLY A 63 -4.06 0.00 13.09
C GLY A 63 -3.18 1.23 12.88
N TYR A 64 -2.47 1.31 11.76
CA TYR A 64 -1.67 2.47 11.39
C TYR A 64 -2.50 3.75 11.35
N TRP A 65 -3.63 3.74 10.63
CA TRP A 65 -4.50 4.90 10.47
C TRP A 65 -5.21 5.29 11.77
N VAL A 66 -5.69 4.30 12.53
CA VAL A 66 -6.33 4.52 13.84
C VAL A 66 -5.34 5.12 14.84
N SER A 67 -4.09 4.65 14.85
CA SER A 67 -3.05 5.18 15.75
C SER A 67 -2.74 6.66 15.47
N ARG A 68 -2.73 7.08 14.20
CA ARG A 68 -2.57 8.49 13.81
C ARG A 68 -3.74 9.34 14.31
N ALA A 69 -4.98 8.86 14.13
CA ALA A 69 -6.17 9.54 14.63
C ALA A 69 -6.15 9.70 16.16
N TYR A 70 -5.62 8.70 16.88
CA TYR A 70 -5.51 8.71 18.34
C TYR A 70 -4.43 9.66 18.85
N SER A 71 -3.34 9.86 18.11
CA SER A 71 -2.21 10.70 18.53
C SER A 71 -2.57 12.16 18.83
N GLY A 72 -3.70 12.66 18.31
CA GLY A 72 -4.17 14.03 18.50
C GLY A 72 -3.37 15.09 17.73
N VAL A 73 -2.32 14.70 16.98
CA VAL A 73 -1.50 15.63 16.20
C VAL A 73 -2.26 16.15 14.96
N GLU A 74 -3.15 15.33 14.41
CA GLU A 74 -3.87 15.60 13.15
C GLU A 74 -5.39 15.68 13.39
N GLU A 75 -5.82 16.51 14.35
CA GLU A 75 -7.21 16.56 14.82
C GLU A 75 -8.22 16.81 13.69
N ASP A 76 -7.95 17.76 12.80
CA ASP A 76 -8.78 18.07 11.62
C ASP A 76 -8.96 16.88 10.67
N ARG A 77 -8.01 15.94 10.65
CA ARG A 77 -8.02 14.76 9.76
C ARG A 77 -8.51 13.50 10.46
N SER A 78 -8.78 13.54 11.77
CA SER A 78 -9.20 12.39 12.57
C SER A 78 -10.41 11.64 12.00
N PRO A 79 -11.47 12.31 11.48
CA PRO A 79 -12.59 11.61 10.84
C PRO A 79 -12.18 10.77 9.63
N SER A 80 -11.33 11.32 8.75
CA SER A 80 -10.82 10.65 7.55
C SER A 80 -9.88 9.49 7.90
N LEU A 81 -8.99 9.69 8.88
CA LEU A 81 -8.10 8.65 9.40
C LEU A 81 -8.89 7.46 9.96
N ARG A 82 -9.94 7.74 10.74
CA ARG A 82 -10.83 6.68 11.27
C ARG A 82 -11.64 6.01 10.17
N LYS A 83 -12.05 6.75 9.13
CA LYS A 83 -12.73 6.18 7.94
C LYS A 83 -11.82 5.19 7.22
N LEU A 84 -10.55 5.55 6.96
CA LEU A 84 -9.56 4.64 6.37
C LEU A 84 -9.35 3.38 7.23
N GLY A 85 -9.20 3.53 8.55
CA GLY A 85 -9.09 2.39 9.45
C GLY A 85 -10.28 1.43 9.34
N ARG A 86 -11.52 1.94 9.29
CA ARG A 86 -12.71 1.11 9.12
C ARG A 86 -12.75 0.40 7.76
N LEU A 87 -12.42 1.11 6.68
CA LEU A 87 -12.39 0.55 5.32
C LEU A 87 -11.38 -0.60 5.19
N LEU A 88 -10.25 -0.49 5.88
CA LEU A 88 -9.16 -1.47 5.83
C LEU A 88 -9.30 -2.63 6.82
N ASN A 89 -10.29 -2.61 7.72
CA ASN A 89 -10.46 -3.66 8.74
C ASN A 89 -10.63 -5.07 8.15
N SER A 90 -11.21 -5.18 6.96
CA SER A 90 -11.41 -6.47 6.27
C SER A 90 -10.45 -6.66 5.10
N ASP A 91 -9.43 -5.81 4.97
CA ASP A 91 -8.48 -5.85 3.87
C ASP A 91 -7.33 -6.83 4.14
N PRO A 92 -7.18 -7.91 3.35
CA PRO A 92 -6.18 -8.95 3.60
C PRO A 92 -4.78 -8.54 3.15
N ARG A 93 -4.60 -7.40 2.46
CA ARG A 93 -3.33 -7.05 1.80
C ARG A 93 -2.21 -6.84 2.80
N HIS A 94 -2.46 -6.18 3.92
CA HIS A 94 -1.44 -5.98 4.94
C HIS A 94 -0.86 -7.32 5.42
N GLU A 95 -1.73 -8.23 5.87
CA GLU A 95 -1.32 -9.54 6.38
C GLU A 95 -0.66 -10.39 5.30
N SER A 96 -1.19 -10.37 4.08
CA SER A 96 -0.67 -11.15 2.95
C SER A 96 0.72 -10.67 2.54
N ILE A 97 0.92 -9.36 2.44
CA ILE A 97 2.23 -8.78 2.12
C ILE A 97 3.21 -9.04 3.28
N MET A 98 2.79 -8.88 4.53
CA MET A 98 3.66 -9.13 5.68
C MET A 98 4.06 -10.61 5.80
N ARG A 99 3.16 -11.55 5.51
CA ARG A 99 3.50 -12.99 5.42
C ARG A 99 4.58 -13.24 4.37
N LEU A 100 4.45 -12.64 3.18
CA LEU A 100 5.46 -12.71 2.14
C LEU A 100 6.79 -12.09 2.61
N VAL A 101 6.75 -10.92 3.25
CA VAL A 101 7.94 -10.27 3.80
C VAL A 101 8.67 -11.17 4.79
N HIS A 102 7.95 -11.84 5.70
CA HIS A 102 8.56 -12.76 6.66
C HIS A 102 9.27 -13.92 5.96
N HIS A 103 8.61 -14.55 4.98
CA HIS A 103 9.21 -15.63 4.20
C HIS A 103 10.46 -15.19 3.43
N LEU A 104 10.39 -14.02 2.77
CA LEU A 104 11.55 -13.44 2.07
C LEU A 104 12.67 -13.05 3.03
N ARG A 105 12.35 -12.73 4.29
CA ARG A 105 13.33 -12.35 5.31
C ARG A 105 14.13 -13.55 5.80
N GLU A 106 13.49 -14.70 5.97
CA GLU A 106 14.15 -15.97 6.28
C GLU A 106 15.17 -16.32 5.18
N ASP A 107 14.73 -16.36 3.93
CA ASP A 107 15.62 -16.60 2.78
C ASP A 107 16.75 -15.57 2.67
N ALA A 108 16.46 -14.29 2.96
CA ALA A 108 17.46 -13.23 2.94
C ALA A 108 18.53 -13.38 4.04
N ILE A 109 18.19 -13.95 5.21
CA ILE A 109 19.16 -14.25 6.27
C ILE A 109 20.13 -15.33 5.78
N ASP A 110 19.61 -16.37 5.14
CA ASP A 110 20.44 -17.45 4.65
C ASP A 110 21.35 -17.04 3.48
N LEU A 111 20.79 -16.28 2.54
CA LEU A 111 21.55 -15.65 1.47
C LEU A 111 22.64 -14.74 2.04
N HIS A 112 22.34 -13.97 3.08
CA HIS A 112 23.29 -13.06 3.70
C HIS A 112 24.49 -13.82 4.31
N GLY A 113 24.24 -14.90 5.04
CA GLY A 113 25.30 -15.75 5.61
C GLY A 113 26.21 -16.36 4.53
N MET A 114 25.62 -16.80 3.43
CA MET A 114 26.35 -17.34 2.28
C MET A 114 27.23 -16.29 1.58
N LEU A 115 26.69 -15.09 1.35
CA LEU A 115 27.45 -14.00 0.71
C LEU A 115 28.65 -13.58 1.58
N ASP A 116 28.50 -13.57 2.91
CA ASP A 116 29.61 -13.31 3.84
C ASP A 116 30.72 -14.37 3.70
N GLN A 117 30.38 -15.66 3.59
CA GLN A 117 31.37 -16.74 3.36
C GLN A 117 32.10 -16.61 2.02
N LEU A 118 31.39 -16.15 0.98
CA LEU A 118 31.97 -15.86 -0.34
C LEU A 118 32.76 -14.55 -0.40
N SER A 119 32.88 -13.82 0.72
CA SER A 119 33.50 -12.48 0.79
C SER A 119 32.86 -11.49 -0.19
N LEU A 120 31.58 -11.66 -0.50
CA LEU A 120 30.80 -10.78 -1.37
C LEU A 120 30.03 -9.77 -0.52
N LYS A 121 30.21 -8.48 -0.80
CA LYS A 121 29.50 -7.42 -0.09
C LYS A 121 28.00 -7.46 -0.44
N SER A 122 27.18 -7.95 0.49
CA SER A 122 25.72 -8.04 0.35
C SER A 122 24.96 -6.75 0.70
N GLY A 123 25.67 -5.72 1.20
CA GLY A 123 25.06 -4.45 1.60
C GLY A 123 24.41 -4.45 2.98
N LYS A 124 25.11 -4.93 4.03
CA LYS A 124 24.65 -4.85 5.43
C LYS A 124 24.22 -3.45 5.84
N MET A 125 24.94 -2.43 5.36
CA MET A 125 24.55 -1.03 5.47
C MET A 125 24.17 -0.48 4.10
N PRO A 126 23.14 0.36 4.01
CA PRO A 126 22.81 1.09 2.79
C PRO A 126 24.02 1.89 2.30
N ASP A 127 24.35 1.78 1.02
CA ASP A 127 25.22 2.75 0.34
C ASP A 127 24.41 3.96 -0.13
N ASP A 128 25.07 4.99 -0.65
CA ASP A 128 24.40 6.23 -1.07
C ASP A 128 23.29 5.98 -2.10
N SER A 129 23.54 5.13 -3.09
CA SER A 129 22.52 4.72 -4.07
C SER A 129 21.32 4.04 -3.41
N ARG A 130 21.55 3.24 -2.37
CA ARG A 130 20.47 2.60 -1.63
C ARG A 130 19.66 3.60 -0.80
N LEU A 131 20.32 4.60 -0.20
CA LEU A 131 19.66 5.68 0.52
C LEU A 131 18.80 6.56 -0.40
N GLU A 132 19.30 6.87 -1.61
CA GLU A 132 18.53 7.58 -2.63
C GLU A 132 17.27 6.80 -3.03
N LEU A 133 17.38 5.49 -3.23
CA LEU A 133 16.23 4.64 -3.51
C LEU A 133 15.23 4.61 -2.35
N ASP A 134 15.72 4.55 -1.10
CA ASP A 134 14.86 4.64 0.09
C ASP A 134 14.12 5.97 0.16
N LEU A 135 14.78 7.08 -0.16
CA LEU A 135 14.15 8.40 -0.21
C LEU A 135 13.04 8.45 -1.27
N LEU A 136 13.30 7.94 -2.48
CA LEU A 136 12.28 7.87 -3.54
C LEU A 136 11.08 7.01 -3.12
N HIS A 137 11.32 5.90 -2.44
CA HIS A 137 10.26 5.06 -1.91
C HIS A 137 9.47 5.77 -0.81
N ALA A 138 10.13 6.47 0.10
CA ALA A 138 9.47 7.25 1.15
C ALA A 138 8.58 8.35 0.57
N ILE A 139 9.07 9.10 -0.43
CA ILE A 139 8.27 10.12 -1.14
C ILE A 139 7.05 9.47 -1.79
N ARG A 140 7.23 8.33 -2.47
CA ARG A 140 6.10 7.63 -3.09
C ARG A 140 5.07 7.16 -2.07
N ILE A 141 5.49 6.61 -0.94
CA ILE A 141 4.60 6.19 0.15
C ILE A 141 3.84 7.40 0.70
N ALA A 142 4.53 8.52 0.95
CA ALA A 142 3.90 9.75 1.42
C ALA A 142 2.85 10.29 0.45
N LEU A 143 3.10 10.23 -0.86
CA LEU A 143 2.13 10.60 -1.89
C LEU A 143 0.91 9.66 -1.89
N MET A 144 1.13 8.35 -1.77
CA MET A 144 0.03 7.37 -1.66
C MET A 144 -0.82 7.62 -0.40
N GLU A 145 -0.20 7.85 0.76
CA GLU A 145 -0.91 8.23 1.98
C GLU A 145 -1.76 9.48 1.78
N HIS A 146 -1.18 10.50 1.13
CA HIS A 146 -1.88 11.75 0.87
C HIS A 146 -3.11 11.52 -0.02
N ILE A 147 -2.98 10.72 -1.09
CA ILE A 147 -4.09 10.36 -1.98
C ILE A 147 -5.19 9.61 -1.20
N PHE A 148 -4.82 8.66 -0.31
CA PHE A 148 -5.80 7.92 0.49
C PHE A 148 -6.56 8.86 1.44
N LEU A 149 -5.85 9.80 2.06
CA LEU A 149 -6.46 10.83 2.92
C LEU A 149 -7.42 11.74 2.14
N LEU A 150 -7.04 12.20 0.95
CA LEU A 150 -7.91 13.00 0.09
C LEU A 150 -9.18 12.23 -0.29
N ALA A 151 -9.05 10.96 -0.68
CA ALA A 151 -10.19 10.12 -0.99
C ALA A 151 -11.11 9.91 0.22
N ALA A 152 -10.54 9.76 1.42
CA ALA A 152 -11.32 9.63 2.65
C ALA A 152 -12.04 10.93 3.07
N GLN A 153 -11.63 12.08 2.53
CA GLN A 153 -12.32 13.37 2.71
C GLN A 153 -13.50 13.57 1.76
N VAL A 154 -13.63 12.74 0.71
CA VAL A 154 -14.79 12.81 -0.19
C VAL A 154 -16.07 12.56 0.63
N PRO A 155 -17.05 13.49 0.58
CA PRO A 155 -18.33 13.33 1.26
C PRO A 155 -19.07 12.08 0.80
N GLU A 156 -19.95 11.55 1.67
CA GLU A 156 -20.91 10.55 1.21
C GLU A 156 -21.87 11.19 0.21
N PHE A 157 -22.22 10.44 -0.84
CA PHE A 157 -23.17 10.84 -1.85
C PHE A 157 -24.13 9.69 -2.14
N ALA A 158 -25.38 10.03 -2.44
CA ALA A 158 -26.35 9.04 -2.88
C ALA A 158 -25.86 8.40 -4.20
N PRO A 159 -26.01 7.09 -4.39
CA PRO A 159 -25.67 6.44 -5.64
C PRO A 159 -26.36 7.15 -6.81
N ARG A 160 -25.58 7.70 -7.73
CA ARG A 160 -26.04 8.24 -9.01
C ARG A 160 -25.50 7.35 -10.10
N HIS A 161 -26.34 6.95 -11.05
CA HIS A 161 -25.91 6.11 -12.19
C HIS A 161 -25.15 4.84 -11.76
N ASP A 162 -25.60 4.15 -10.69
CA ASP A 162 -24.97 2.92 -10.13
C ASP A 162 -23.55 3.08 -9.54
N ILE A 163 -23.10 4.32 -9.32
CA ILE A 163 -21.79 4.63 -8.75
C ILE A 163 -21.89 4.73 -7.23
N ALA A 164 -21.26 3.80 -6.52
CA ALA A 164 -21.19 3.81 -5.05
C ALA A 164 -19.90 4.50 -4.54
N PRO A 165 -19.93 5.23 -3.41
CA PRO A 165 -18.73 5.83 -2.80
C PRO A 165 -17.58 4.84 -2.56
N ASP A 166 -17.91 3.58 -2.25
CA ASP A 166 -16.93 2.52 -2.04
C ASP A 166 -16.15 2.15 -3.31
N GLN A 167 -16.72 2.37 -4.51
CA GLN A 167 -16.03 2.13 -5.77
C GLN A 167 -14.88 3.13 -5.98
N VAL A 168 -15.09 4.41 -5.68
CA VAL A 168 -14.03 5.43 -5.72
C VAL A 168 -12.90 5.04 -4.77
N MET A 169 -13.25 4.61 -3.56
CA MET A 169 -12.27 4.20 -2.57
C MET A 169 -11.49 2.95 -3.02
N ALA A 170 -12.17 1.96 -3.60
CA ALA A 170 -11.52 0.76 -4.13
C ALA A 170 -10.51 1.09 -5.24
N LEU A 171 -10.87 1.98 -6.18
CA LEU A 171 -9.97 2.46 -7.24
C LEU A 171 -8.75 3.21 -6.66
N VAL A 172 -8.97 4.08 -5.67
CA VAL A 172 -7.87 4.78 -5.02
C VAL A 172 -6.94 3.80 -4.29
N LEU A 173 -7.51 2.86 -3.56
CA LEU A 173 -6.75 1.84 -2.83
C LEU A 173 -5.99 0.87 -3.76
N SER A 174 -6.43 0.68 -5.00
CA SER A 174 -5.72 -0.06 -6.04
C SER A 174 -4.72 0.80 -6.84
N MET A 175 -4.60 2.09 -6.50
CA MET A 175 -3.82 3.11 -7.20
C MET A 175 -4.30 3.42 -8.63
N ASP A 176 -5.55 3.12 -8.95
CA ASP A 176 -6.22 3.54 -10.17
C ASP A 176 -6.80 4.96 -10.02
N VAL A 177 -5.89 5.92 -9.84
CA VAL A 177 -6.24 7.33 -9.61
C VAL A 177 -6.96 7.97 -10.80
N PRO A 178 -6.58 7.72 -12.07
CA PRO A 178 -7.26 8.32 -13.23
C PRO A 178 -8.75 7.96 -13.29
N ASP A 179 -9.09 6.69 -13.06
CA ASP A 179 -10.48 6.24 -13.10
C ASP A 179 -11.26 6.75 -11.89
N ALA A 180 -10.66 6.75 -10.70
CA ALA A 180 -11.26 7.36 -9.51
C ALA A 180 -11.61 8.85 -9.72
N VAL A 181 -10.71 9.62 -10.34
CA VAL A 181 -10.94 11.04 -10.64
C VAL A 181 -12.01 11.22 -11.71
N SER A 182 -12.04 10.37 -12.73
CA SER A 182 -13.07 10.42 -13.77
C SER A 182 -14.46 10.17 -13.19
N LEU A 183 -14.56 9.19 -12.30
CA LEU A 183 -15.77 8.85 -11.56
C LEU A 183 -16.24 10.02 -10.67
N LEU A 184 -15.31 10.65 -9.93
CA LEU A 184 -15.63 11.80 -9.10
C LEU A 184 -16.13 13.00 -9.90
N LYS A 185 -15.60 13.24 -11.11
CA LYS A 185 -16.06 14.33 -12.00
C LYS A 185 -17.47 14.10 -12.52
N GLU A 186 -17.88 12.85 -12.73
CA GLU A 186 -19.24 12.50 -13.12
C GLU A 186 -20.24 12.72 -11.96
N VAL A 187 -19.86 12.32 -10.75
CA VAL A 187 -20.69 12.48 -9.55
C VAL A 187 -20.80 13.95 -9.13
N PHE A 188 -19.69 14.70 -9.21
CA PHE A 188 -19.56 16.10 -8.82
C PHE A 188 -19.13 16.98 -10.01
N PRO A 189 -20.02 17.22 -10.99
CA PRO A 189 -19.71 18.05 -12.14
C PRO A 189 -19.44 19.50 -11.70
N ALA A 190 -18.42 20.13 -12.28
CA ALA A 190 -17.99 21.49 -11.95
C ALA A 190 -19.02 22.55 -12.38
N ASP A 191 -19.66 22.32 -13.53
CA ASP A 191 -20.83 23.07 -13.95
C ASP A 191 -22.01 22.39 -13.29
N GLY A 192 -22.45 22.92 -12.14
CA GLY A 192 -23.53 22.31 -11.36
C GLY A 192 -24.68 21.86 -12.27
N VAL A 193 -25.17 20.63 -12.07
CA VAL A 193 -26.31 20.10 -12.82
C VAL A 193 -27.38 21.17 -12.77
N ALA A 194 -27.80 21.69 -13.93
CA ALA A 194 -28.93 22.58 -14.01
C ALA A 194 -30.10 21.86 -13.34
N SER A 195 -30.38 22.24 -12.10
CA SER A 195 -31.60 21.84 -11.41
C SER A 195 -32.70 22.19 -12.38
N SER A 196 -33.41 21.19 -12.91
CA SER A 196 -34.74 21.49 -13.40
C SER A 196 -35.45 22.07 -12.19
N ASP A 197 -35.72 23.37 -12.21
CA ASP A 197 -36.65 24.05 -11.31
C ASP A 197 -38.03 23.40 -11.52
N ALA A 198 -38.19 22.15 -11.10
CA ALA A 198 -39.47 21.57 -10.84
C ALA A 198 -39.91 22.25 -9.54
N PRO A 199 -40.94 23.11 -9.57
CA PRO A 199 -41.47 23.64 -8.33
C PRO A 199 -41.86 22.46 -7.46
N PHE A 200 -41.23 22.35 -6.28
CA PHE A 200 -41.67 21.47 -5.20
C PHE A 200 -43.03 22.00 -4.70
N ASN A 201 -44.06 21.76 -5.50
CA ASN A 201 -45.45 22.10 -5.20
C ASN A 201 -46.24 20.79 -5.02
N GLU A 202 -45.76 19.93 -4.12
CA GLU A 202 -46.60 18.83 -3.64
C GLU A 202 -47.69 19.44 -2.75
N GLU A 203 -48.94 19.19 -3.13
CA GLU A 203 -50.10 19.63 -2.38
C GLU A 203 -50.10 18.94 -1.01
N ALA A 204 -50.11 19.72 0.07
CA ALA A 204 -50.04 19.18 1.42
C ALA A 204 -51.30 18.38 1.77
N THR A 205 -51.23 17.04 1.72
CA THR A 205 -52.34 16.12 2.08
C THR A 205 -52.54 16.01 3.60
N TYR A 206 -52.01 16.94 4.41
CA TYR A 206 -52.21 16.90 5.86
C TYR A 206 -53.66 17.25 6.18
N MET A 207 -54.47 16.22 6.47
CA MET A 207 -55.78 16.40 7.09
C MET A 207 -55.57 16.98 8.50
N PRO A 208 -56.00 18.22 8.80
CA PRO A 208 -55.95 18.72 10.16
C PRO A 208 -56.85 17.83 11.02
N GLY A 209 -56.25 17.11 11.97
CA GLY A 209 -56.96 16.25 12.91
C GLY A 209 -58.05 17.06 13.63
N LYS A 210 -59.27 16.51 13.66
CA LYS A 210 -60.38 17.12 14.40
C LYS A 210 -59.96 17.32 15.87
N PRO A 211 -60.16 18.52 16.44
CA PRO A 211 -59.93 18.73 17.87
C PRO A 211 -60.90 17.85 18.66
N GLY A 212 -60.37 17.22 19.71
CA GLY A 212 -60.98 16.08 20.40
C GLY A 212 -62.38 16.31 20.95
N ASP A 213 -63.15 15.22 20.92
CA ASP A 213 -64.30 15.04 21.82
C ASP A 213 -63.75 14.72 23.22
N THR A 214 -63.97 15.64 24.14
CA THR A 214 -64.05 15.39 25.59
C THR A 214 -65.26 14.55 25.95
#